data_AF-A0AAW5UJT6-F1
#
_entry.id   AF-A0AAW5UJT6-F1
#
_cell.length_a   1.000
_cell.length_b   1.000
_cell.length_c   1.000
_cell.angle_alpha   90.00
_cell.angle_beta   90.00
_cell.angle_gamma   90.00
#
_symmetry.space_group_name_H-M   'P 1'
#
loop_
_entity.id
_entity.type
_entity.pdbx_description
1 polymer ?
#
loop_
_entity_poly.entity_id
_entity_poly.type
_entity_poly.pdbx_seq_one_letter_code
_entity_poly.pdbx_strand_id
1 'polypeptide(L)'
;MKNLMMAVVMLITCTTSMAQGIQEPEYIGQVALVQSDSSQVVLVKEEAEMKTKTSGFGYIPIPGSSLLNKGKTFLRVKGDTSPNKIAKGEVQLIVRVKDNNEDPKNSIGVFQFETKKKERRFTLAEVGLLSGMKATTSFNTVPYEAKKIGASSYMVTIVNLQPGEYGVTTADFTHISTFSVQ
;
A
#
# COMPACT_ATOMS: atom_id res chain seq x y z
N MET A 1 55.30 -49.26 -12.72
CA MET A 1 53.91 -49.21 -13.23
C MET A 1 53.24 -48.04 -12.51
N LYS A 2 53.16 -46.88 -13.16
CA LYS A 2 52.00 -46.44 -13.97
C LYS A 2 50.73 -46.31 -13.12
N ASN A 3 50.46 -45.07 -12.69
CA ASN A 3 49.17 -44.39 -12.68
C ASN A 3 47.90 -45.25 -12.58
N LEU A 4 47.25 -45.24 -11.41
CA LEU A 4 45.80 -45.30 -11.14
C LEU A 4 45.69 -45.62 -9.64
N MET A 5 45.05 -44.85 -8.77
CA MET A 5 43.70 -44.35 -8.91
C MET A 5 43.51 -43.22 -7.87
N MET A 6 43.92 -42.02 -8.27
CA MET A 6 43.36 -40.78 -7.75
C MET A 6 41.93 -40.67 -8.31
N ALA A 7 40.99 -40.15 -7.51
CA ALA A 7 39.53 -40.13 -7.72
C ALA A 7 38.86 -41.45 -7.29
N VAL A 8 38.07 -41.49 -6.22
CA VAL A 8 36.76 -40.83 -6.14
C VAL A 8 36.51 -40.28 -4.73
N VAL A 9 36.86 -39.01 -4.53
CA VAL A 9 36.17 -38.14 -3.56
C VAL A 9 35.34 -37.19 -4.43
N MET A 10 34.19 -37.67 -4.93
CA MET A 10 33.20 -36.77 -5.53
C MET A 10 32.32 -36.23 -4.42
N LEU A 11 32.78 -35.09 -3.92
CA LEU A 11 32.02 -34.05 -3.25
C LEU A 11 30.68 -33.88 -3.97
N ILE A 12 29.59 -34.38 -3.38
CA ILE A 12 28.23 -33.99 -3.78
C ILE A 12 28.02 -32.60 -3.19
N THR A 13 28.50 -31.58 -3.89
CA THR A 13 28.04 -30.21 -3.67
C THR A 13 26.66 -30.12 -4.30
N CYS A 14 25.63 -30.34 -3.48
CA CYS A 14 24.29 -29.86 -3.77
C CYS A 14 24.34 -28.34 -3.82
N THR A 15 24.65 -27.78 -4.99
CA THR A 15 24.33 -26.38 -5.28
C THR A 15 22.82 -26.31 -5.37
N THR A 16 22.17 -25.94 -4.27
CA THR A 16 20.78 -25.47 -4.32
C THR A 16 20.78 -24.25 -5.20
N SER A 17 20.40 -24.43 -6.46
CA SER A 17 19.98 -23.37 -7.34
C SER A 17 18.84 -22.65 -6.63
N MET A 18 19.15 -21.51 -6.02
CA MET A 18 18.14 -20.57 -5.57
C MET A 18 17.42 -20.14 -6.85
N ALA A 19 16.27 -20.75 -7.14
CA ALA A 19 15.31 -20.11 -8.00
C ALA A 19 15.13 -18.70 -7.42
N GLN A 20 15.37 -17.66 -8.21
CA GLN A 20 15.16 -16.27 -7.80
C GLN A 20 13.66 -16.07 -7.62
N GLY A 21 13.12 -16.61 -6.52
CA GLY A 21 11.73 -16.54 -6.16
C GLY A 21 11.44 -15.16 -5.60
N ILE A 22 10.30 -14.61 -5.99
CA ILE A 22 9.75 -13.42 -5.35
C ILE A 22 9.61 -13.71 -3.85
N GLN A 23 10.21 -12.88 -2.99
CA GLN A 23 10.25 -13.10 -1.56
C GLN A 23 9.06 -12.36 -0.92
N GLU A 24 8.24 -13.08 -0.16
CA GLU A 24 7.15 -12.43 0.56
C GLU A 24 7.73 -11.58 1.71
N PRO A 25 7.20 -10.36 1.95
CA PRO A 25 7.53 -9.59 3.15
C PRO A 25 7.22 -10.39 4.41
N GLU A 26 7.98 -10.13 5.46
CA GLU A 26 7.98 -10.95 6.68
C GLU A 26 6.66 -10.79 7.46
N TYR A 27 6.13 -9.56 7.55
CA TYR A 27 4.98 -9.24 8.39
C TYR A 27 3.74 -8.82 7.59
N ILE A 28 2.56 -9.20 8.09
CA ILE A 28 1.28 -8.80 7.52
C ILE A 28 1.19 -7.28 7.41
N GLY A 29 0.75 -6.81 6.26
CA GLY A 29 0.61 -5.41 5.93
C GLY A 29 1.91 -4.73 5.53
N GLN A 30 3.05 -5.42 5.47
CA GLN A 30 4.25 -4.88 4.82
C GLN A 30 4.08 -4.87 3.31
N VAL A 31 4.74 -3.89 2.69
CA VAL A 31 4.75 -3.69 1.24
C VAL A 31 6.20 -3.61 0.81
N ALA A 32 6.60 -4.41 -0.17
CA ALA A 32 7.91 -4.33 -0.79
C ALA A 32 7.79 -3.82 -2.23
N LEU A 33 8.67 -2.90 -2.61
CA LEU A 33 8.87 -2.50 -4.00
C LEU A 33 9.74 -3.52 -4.71
N VAL A 34 9.33 -3.95 -5.89
CA VAL A 34 10.17 -4.70 -6.83
C VAL A 34 10.91 -3.69 -7.71
N GLN A 35 12.24 -3.72 -7.67
CA GLN A 35 13.10 -2.86 -8.47
C GLN A 35 13.37 -3.47 -9.86
N SER A 36 13.89 -2.65 -10.78
CA SER A 36 14.20 -3.08 -12.15
C SER A 36 15.25 -4.21 -12.23
N ASP A 37 16.08 -4.37 -11.21
CA ASP A 37 17.06 -5.44 -11.08
C ASP A 37 16.49 -6.71 -10.41
N SER A 38 15.16 -6.77 -10.22
CA SER A 38 14.42 -7.82 -9.49
C SER A 38 14.70 -7.91 -7.99
N SER A 39 15.47 -6.97 -7.42
CA SER A 39 15.61 -6.85 -5.97
C SER A 39 14.32 -6.31 -5.34
N GLN A 40 14.16 -6.55 -4.03
CA GLN A 40 12.98 -6.14 -3.28
C GLN A 40 13.36 -5.28 -2.09
N VAL A 41 12.68 -4.14 -1.94
CA VAL A 41 12.90 -3.20 -0.84
C VAL A 41 11.59 -2.99 -0.09
N VAL A 42 11.56 -3.35 1.19
CA VAL A 42 10.39 -3.10 2.05
C VAL A 42 10.23 -1.60 2.26
N LEU A 43 9.05 -1.09 1.94
CA LEU A 43 8.70 0.31 2.10
C LEU A 43 8.56 0.66 3.58
N VAL A 44 9.18 1.77 3.97
CA VAL A 44 9.01 2.34 5.31
C VAL A 44 7.55 2.75 5.50
N LYS A 45 6.94 2.33 6.59
CA LYS A 45 5.60 2.76 6.99
C LYS A 45 5.67 4.09 7.73
N GLU A 46 4.68 4.94 7.50
CA GLU A 46 4.48 6.19 8.22
C GLU A 46 3.21 6.14 9.07
N GLU A 47 3.26 6.77 10.24
CA GLU A 47 2.11 6.91 11.12
C GLU A 47 1.03 7.78 10.45
N ALA A 48 -0.20 7.30 10.51
CA ALA A 48 -1.38 7.97 9.96
C ALA A 48 -2.44 8.20 11.05
N GLU A 49 -2.94 9.43 11.11
CA GLU A 49 -4.00 9.85 12.01
C GLU A 49 -5.33 9.91 11.24
N MET A 50 -6.35 9.19 11.69
CA MET A 50 -7.71 9.37 11.18
C MET A 50 -8.33 10.63 11.81
N LYS A 51 -8.79 11.57 10.98
CA LYS A 51 -9.44 12.81 11.44
C LYS A 51 -10.79 13.00 10.78
N THR A 52 -11.76 13.40 11.58
CA THR A 52 -13.08 13.80 11.11
C THR A 52 -13.27 15.29 11.30
N LYS A 53 -13.61 16.01 10.24
CA LYS A 53 -14.04 17.40 10.29
C LYS A 53 -15.52 17.48 9.96
N THR A 54 -16.28 18.15 10.81
CA THR A 54 -17.69 18.49 10.56
C THR A 54 -17.82 19.99 10.40
N SER A 55 -18.42 20.46 9.31
CA SER A 55 -18.78 21.88 9.17
C SER A 55 -20.22 22.07 9.60
N GLY A 56 -20.41 22.44 10.86
CA GLY A 56 -21.70 22.64 11.49
C GLY A 56 -21.51 22.67 13.01
N PHE A 57 -22.15 23.60 13.71
CA PHE A 57 -22.10 23.74 15.15
C PHE A 57 -22.22 22.37 15.83
N GLY A 58 -21.23 22.02 16.65
CA GLY A 58 -21.10 20.68 17.22
C GLY A 58 -22.35 20.24 17.97
N TYR A 59 -22.74 18.98 17.82
CA TYR A 59 -23.63 18.23 18.71
C TYR A 59 -24.73 19.03 19.44
N ILE A 60 -25.50 19.89 18.75
CA ILE A 60 -26.74 20.45 19.32
C ILE A 60 -27.91 19.70 18.69
N PRO A 61 -28.59 18.80 19.42
CA PRO A 61 -29.83 18.21 18.96
C PRO A 61 -30.92 19.28 19.06
N ILE A 62 -31.14 20.04 17.98
CA ILE A 62 -32.29 20.95 17.87
C ILE A 62 -33.40 20.21 17.10
N PRO A 63 -34.53 19.86 17.75
CA PRO A 63 -35.69 19.30 17.05
C PRO A 63 -36.21 20.30 16.02
N GLY A 64 -36.32 19.88 14.75
CA GLY A 64 -36.88 20.71 13.67
C GLY A 64 -35.85 21.51 12.85
N SER A 65 -34.56 21.47 13.18
CA SER A 65 -33.51 21.98 12.28
C SER A 65 -33.04 20.86 11.35
N SER A 66 -33.19 21.04 10.04
CA SER A 66 -32.53 20.20 9.03
C SER A 66 -31.02 20.48 9.08
N LEU A 67 -30.34 19.93 10.09
CA LEU A 67 -28.90 20.03 10.27
C LEU A 67 -28.19 19.21 9.19
N LEU A 68 -27.99 19.86 8.04
CA LEU A 68 -27.19 19.41 6.91
C LEU A 68 -25.70 19.37 7.31
N ASN A 69 -25.34 18.42 8.16
CA ASN A 69 -23.98 18.28 8.66
C ASN A 69 -23.09 17.71 7.54
N LYS A 70 -22.25 18.55 6.94
CA LYS A 70 -21.18 18.07 6.07
C LYS A 70 -20.07 17.49 6.94
N GLY A 71 -19.71 16.24 6.70
CA GLY A 71 -18.67 15.52 7.42
C GLY A 71 -17.60 15.03 6.46
N LYS A 72 -16.33 15.23 6.79
CA LYS A 72 -15.19 14.74 6.02
C LYS A 72 -14.22 14.00 6.91
N THR A 73 -14.09 12.70 6.68
CA THR A 73 -13.11 11.85 7.34
C THR A 73 -11.93 11.64 6.41
N PHE A 74 -10.72 11.90 6.89
CA PHE A 74 -9.49 11.73 6.12
C PHE A 74 -8.38 11.11 6.96
N LEU A 75 -7.53 10.33 6.31
CA LEU A 75 -6.22 9.94 6.84
C LEU A 75 -5.27 11.10 6.69
N ARG A 76 -4.44 11.33 7.70
CA ARG A 76 -3.42 12.36 7.73
C ARG A 76 -2.07 11.73 8.06
N VAL A 77 -1.11 11.89 7.16
CA VAL A 77 0.29 11.55 7.40
C VAL A 77 1.08 12.85 7.51
N LYS A 78 2.01 12.92 8.48
CA LYS A 78 2.88 14.09 8.65
C LYS A 78 3.92 14.16 7.51
N GLY A 79 4.39 15.37 7.21
CA GLY A 79 5.32 15.61 6.10
C GLY A 79 4.59 15.71 4.76
N ASP A 80 5.13 16.52 3.87
CA ASP A 80 4.62 16.73 2.51
C ASP A 80 5.08 15.65 1.52
N THR A 81 5.99 14.78 1.96
CA THR A 81 6.81 13.95 1.09
C THR A 81 7.16 12.63 1.78
N SER A 82 6.97 11.49 1.10
CA SER A 82 7.33 10.16 1.62
C SER A 82 8.85 9.95 1.68
N PRO A 83 9.34 9.17 2.67
CA PRO A 83 10.73 8.72 2.68
C PRO A 83 11.04 7.74 1.53
N ASN A 84 10.06 7.02 1.01
CA ASN A 84 10.28 6.04 -0.06
C ASN A 84 10.15 6.72 -1.43
N LYS A 85 11.25 6.76 -2.20
CA LYS A 85 11.29 7.36 -3.53
C LYS A 85 11.25 6.30 -4.61
N ILE A 86 10.32 6.46 -5.55
CA ILE A 86 10.13 5.54 -6.67
C ILE A 86 10.20 6.33 -7.97
N ALA A 87 10.91 5.78 -8.95
CA ALA A 87 10.95 6.36 -10.28
C ALA A 87 9.57 6.30 -10.96
N LYS A 88 9.29 7.27 -11.82
CA LYS A 88 8.10 7.23 -12.68
C LYS A 88 8.10 5.99 -13.56
N GLY A 89 6.92 5.39 -13.74
CA GLY A 89 6.71 4.28 -14.67
C GLY A 89 5.69 3.28 -14.15
N GLU A 90 5.88 2.03 -14.55
CA GLU A 90 5.20 0.90 -13.93
C GLU A 90 5.80 0.65 -12.54
N VAL A 91 4.93 0.52 -11.54
CA VAL A 91 5.31 0.22 -10.16
C VAL A 91 4.78 -1.17 -9.81
N GLN A 92 5.66 -2.05 -9.35
CA GLN A 92 5.33 -3.39 -8.89
C GLN A 92 5.58 -3.50 -7.38
N LEU A 93 4.55 -3.88 -6.64
CA LEU A 93 4.58 -3.99 -5.19
C LEU A 93 4.18 -5.39 -4.76
N ILE A 94 4.88 -5.95 -3.79
CA ILE A 94 4.48 -7.16 -3.09
C ILE A 94 3.80 -6.73 -1.79
N VAL A 95 2.51 -7.01 -1.67
CA VAL A 95 1.72 -6.68 -0.48
C VAL A 95 1.45 -7.95 0.31
N ARG A 96 1.98 -8.01 1.53
CA ARG A 96 1.75 -9.12 2.46
C ARG A 96 0.38 -8.98 3.13
N VAL A 97 -0.45 -9.99 3.00
CA VAL A 97 -1.78 -10.06 3.61
C VAL A 97 -1.85 -11.26 4.57
N LYS A 98 -2.97 -11.42 5.29
CA LYS A 98 -3.18 -12.57 6.18
C LYS A 98 -3.20 -13.88 5.38
N ASP A 99 -3.99 -13.90 4.33
CA ASP A 99 -4.09 -14.96 3.32
C ASP A 99 -4.53 -14.33 1.99
N ASN A 100 -4.21 -14.99 0.87
CA ASN A 100 -4.51 -14.49 -0.46
C ASN A 100 -5.74 -15.18 -1.09
N ASN A 101 -6.79 -15.43 -0.28
CA ASN A 101 -8.02 -16.06 -0.78
C ASN A 101 -9.13 -15.05 -1.13
N GLU A 102 -9.06 -13.84 -0.58
CA GLU A 102 -10.03 -12.77 -0.83
C GLU A 102 -9.72 -11.98 -2.11
N ASP A 103 -10.71 -11.27 -2.64
CA ASP A 103 -10.47 -10.32 -3.74
C ASP A 103 -9.45 -9.24 -3.27
N PRO A 104 -8.33 -9.03 -3.99
CA PRO A 104 -7.33 -8.02 -3.65
C PRO A 104 -7.93 -6.63 -3.41
N LYS A 105 -8.98 -6.27 -4.13
CA LYS A 105 -9.63 -4.95 -4.02
C LYS A 105 -10.39 -4.75 -2.71
N ASN A 106 -10.69 -5.83 -1.99
CA ASN A 106 -11.30 -5.79 -0.67
C ASN A 106 -10.25 -5.79 0.45
N SER A 107 -9.04 -6.30 0.18
CA SER A 107 -7.98 -6.45 1.19
C SER A 107 -6.86 -5.40 1.06
N ILE A 108 -6.73 -4.73 -0.08
CA ILE A 108 -5.65 -3.77 -0.38
C ILE A 108 -6.25 -2.43 -0.84
N GLY A 109 -5.87 -1.38 -0.13
CA GLY A 109 -6.13 0.01 -0.49
C GLY A 109 -4.91 0.63 -1.18
N VAL A 110 -5.09 1.17 -2.39
CA VAL A 110 -4.08 1.97 -3.10
C VAL A 110 -4.68 3.33 -3.48
N PHE A 111 -4.06 4.40 -2.99
CA PHE A 111 -4.60 5.74 -3.16
C PHE A 111 -3.54 6.82 -3.26
N GLN A 112 -3.93 7.93 -3.87
CA GLN A 112 -3.13 9.15 -3.95
C GLN A 112 -3.49 10.11 -2.82
N PHE A 113 -2.48 10.66 -2.16
CA PHE A 113 -2.64 11.72 -1.18
C PHE A 113 -2.78 13.10 -1.83
N GLU A 114 -3.56 13.97 -1.21
CA GLU A 114 -3.47 15.42 -1.37
C GLU A 114 -2.34 15.97 -0.48
N THR A 115 -1.30 16.52 -1.08
CA THR A 115 -0.22 17.20 -0.34
C THR A 115 -0.68 18.59 0.12
N LYS A 116 -0.54 18.88 1.42
CA LYS A 116 -0.88 20.17 2.04
C LYS A 116 0.29 20.65 2.91
N LYS A 117 1.25 21.36 2.31
CA LYS A 117 2.42 22.03 2.94
C LYS A 117 3.24 21.23 3.97
N LYS A 118 2.65 20.75 5.07
CA LYS A 118 3.32 20.00 6.16
C LYS A 118 2.73 18.61 6.38
N GLU A 119 1.81 18.18 5.54
CA GLU A 119 1.10 16.90 5.69
C GLU A 119 0.54 16.41 4.35
N ARG A 120 0.24 15.12 4.30
CA ARG A 120 -0.46 14.44 3.20
C ARG A 120 -1.79 13.92 3.71
N ARG A 121 -2.86 14.09 2.92
CA ARG A 121 -4.22 13.70 3.32
C ARG A 121 -4.90 12.84 2.28
N PHE A 122 -5.58 11.79 2.73
CA PHE A 122 -6.45 11.00 1.87
C PHE A 122 -7.87 11.01 2.42
N THR A 123 -8.83 11.42 1.60
CA THR A 123 -10.25 11.48 2.02
C THR A 123 -10.85 10.09 1.96
N LEU A 124 -11.15 9.51 3.12
CA LEU A 124 -11.79 8.21 3.23
C LEU A 124 -13.28 8.29 3.01
N ALA A 125 -13.92 9.30 3.61
CA ALA A 125 -15.35 9.48 3.52
C ALA A 125 -15.74 10.95 3.49
N GLU A 126 -16.75 11.25 2.69
CA GLU A 126 -17.37 12.57 2.65
C GLU A 126 -18.89 12.42 2.66
N VAL A 127 -19.54 13.19 3.52
CA VAL A 127 -20.99 13.37 3.58
C VAL A 127 -21.26 14.79 3.13
N GLY A 128 -21.88 14.93 1.96
CA GLY A 128 -22.16 16.22 1.34
C GLY A 128 -23.64 16.41 1.01
N LEU A 129 -24.07 17.66 1.01
CA LEU A 129 -25.34 18.10 0.41
C LEU A 129 -25.48 17.66 -1.06
N LEU A 130 -24.35 17.63 -1.75
CA LEU A 130 -24.16 17.29 -3.16
C LEU A 130 -24.43 15.80 -3.43
N SER A 131 -24.07 14.93 -2.47
CA SER A 131 -24.27 13.49 -2.53
C SER A 131 -25.63 13.07 -1.97
N GLY A 132 -26.55 14.02 -1.76
CA GLY A 132 -27.84 13.77 -1.14
C GLY A 132 -27.72 13.18 0.27
N MET A 133 -26.71 13.61 1.04
CA MET A 133 -26.39 13.10 2.39
C MET A 133 -25.97 11.63 2.43
N LYS A 134 -25.60 11.02 1.30
CA LYS A 134 -24.99 9.69 1.27
C LYS A 134 -23.50 9.80 1.56
N ALA A 135 -23.01 8.91 2.42
CA ALA A 135 -21.59 8.73 2.64
C ALA A 135 -20.97 8.04 1.43
N THR A 136 -20.00 8.68 0.77
CA THR A 136 -19.13 8.01 -0.19
C THR A 136 -17.90 7.52 0.55
N THR A 137 -17.44 6.30 0.24
CA THR A 137 -16.16 5.78 0.76
C THR A 137 -15.21 5.55 -0.39
N SER A 138 -13.97 6.00 -0.22
CA SER A 138 -12.91 5.85 -1.20
C SER A 138 -11.77 5.08 -0.54
N PHE A 139 -11.53 3.86 -1.00
CA PHE A 139 -10.40 3.04 -0.55
C PHE A 139 -9.35 2.84 -1.64
N ASN A 140 -9.78 2.93 -2.91
CA ASN A 140 -8.96 2.74 -4.09
C ASN A 140 -9.20 3.88 -5.08
N THR A 141 -8.31 4.89 -5.09
CA THR A 141 -8.35 5.97 -6.10
C THR A 141 -7.32 5.77 -7.19
N VAL A 142 -6.38 4.85 -7.01
CA VAL A 142 -5.39 4.47 -8.00
C VAL A 142 -5.76 3.09 -8.56
N PRO A 143 -6.02 2.98 -9.88
CA PRO A 143 -6.24 1.68 -10.51
C PRO A 143 -5.00 0.80 -10.43
N TYR A 144 -5.19 -0.47 -10.15
CA TYR A 144 -4.12 -1.47 -10.13
C TYR A 144 -4.64 -2.84 -10.55
N GLU A 145 -3.71 -3.67 -11.03
CA GLU A 145 -3.91 -5.10 -11.24
C GLU A 145 -3.23 -5.87 -10.11
N ALA A 146 -3.78 -7.01 -9.70
CA ALA A 146 -3.21 -7.81 -8.63
C ALA A 146 -3.21 -9.30 -8.98
N LYS A 147 -2.10 -9.98 -8.69
CA LYS A 147 -1.92 -11.43 -8.88
C LYS A 147 -1.47 -12.08 -7.58
N LYS A 148 -2.03 -13.25 -7.28
CA LYS A 148 -1.59 -14.05 -6.12
C LYS A 148 -0.13 -14.47 -6.30
N ILE A 149 0.65 -14.33 -5.25
CA ILE A 149 2.02 -14.84 -5.18
C ILE A 149 2.25 -15.49 -3.80
N GLY A 150 3.00 -16.59 -3.80
CA GLY A 150 3.25 -17.36 -2.59
C GLY A 150 1.97 -17.77 -1.86
N ALA A 151 2.06 -17.91 -0.54
CA ALA A 151 0.95 -18.38 0.28
C ALA A 151 0.03 -17.23 0.75
N SER A 152 0.54 -15.99 0.76
CA SER A 152 -0.09 -14.93 1.55
C SER A 152 0.24 -13.52 1.09
N SER A 153 0.53 -13.36 -0.20
CA SER A 153 0.85 -12.07 -0.78
C SER A 153 0.20 -11.87 -2.15
N TYR A 154 0.15 -10.60 -2.55
CA TYR A 154 -0.26 -10.17 -3.87
C TYR A 154 0.84 -9.36 -4.53
N MET A 155 1.12 -9.65 -5.81
CA MET A 155 1.84 -8.75 -6.69
C MET A 155 0.86 -7.73 -7.23
N VAL A 156 1.00 -6.47 -6.81
CA VAL A 156 0.19 -5.33 -7.21
C VAL A 156 0.97 -4.54 -8.26
N THR A 157 0.40 -4.40 -9.45
CA THR A 157 0.99 -3.68 -10.58
C THR A 157 0.17 -2.42 -10.86
N ILE A 158 0.85 -1.27 -10.83
CA ILE A 158 0.27 0.04 -11.12
C ILE A 158 0.95 0.59 -12.37
N VAL A 159 0.17 0.82 -13.42
CA VAL A 159 0.69 1.28 -14.71
C VAL A 159 0.49 2.79 -14.85
N ASN A 160 1.47 3.48 -15.45
CA ASN A 160 1.41 4.91 -15.77
C ASN A 160 1.16 5.84 -14.56
N LEU A 161 1.78 5.53 -13.43
CA LEU A 161 1.62 6.34 -12.23
C LEU A 161 2.21 7.74 -12.45
N GLN A 162 1.40 8.77 -12.18
CA GLN A 162 1.84 10.16 -12.33
C GLN A 162 2.71 10.59 -11.14
N PRO A 163 3.54 11.65 -11.28
CA PRO A 163 4.24 12.21 -10.13
C PRO A 163 3.27 12.60 -9.01
N GLY A 164 3.63 12.27 -7.76
CA GLY A 164 2.76 12.50 -6.61
C GLY A 164 3.08 11.63 -5.39
N GLU A 165 2.23 11.75 -4.37
CA GLU A 165 2.35 11.04 -3.10
C GLU A 165 1.28 9.97 -2.98
N TYR A 166 1.68 8.75 -2.62
CA TYR A 166 0.80 7.58 -2.63
C TYR A 166 0.88 6.80 -1.34
N GLY A 167 -0.20 6.10 -1.03
CA GLY A 167 -0.33 5.21 0.12
C GLY A 167 -0.84 3.84 -0.29
N VAL A 168 -0.31 2.82 0.39
CA VAL A 168 -0.75 1.43 0.30
C VAL A 168 -1.07 0.94 1.71
N THR A 169 -2.26 0.40 1.87
CA THR A 169 -2.74 -0.15 3.14
C THR A 169 -3.42 -1.49 2.91
N THR A 170 -3.54 -2.25 4.00
CA THR A 170 -4.37 -3.44 4.09
C THR A 170 -5.47 -3.17 5.12
N ALA A 171 -5.58 -3.97 6.18
CA ALA A 171 -6.52 -3.73 7.27
C ALA A 171 -6.06 -2.64 8.27
N ASP A 172 -4.79 -2.24 8.22
CA ASP A 172 -4.19 -1.28 9.16
C ASP A 172 -4.09 0.15 8.57
N PHE A 173 -4.90 1.05 9.12
CA PHE A 173 -4.91 2.47 8.76
C PHE A 173 -4.07 3.36 9.70
N THR A 174 -3.38 2.79 10.68
CA THR A 174 -2.52 3.52 11.62
C THR A 174 -1.08 3.63 11.12
N HIS A 175 -0.60 2.64 10.37
CA HIS A 175 0.73 2.64 9.77
C HIS A 175 0.64 2.28 8.29
N ILE A 176 0.84 3.30 7.45
CA ILE A 176 0.61 3.21 6.01
C ILE A 176 1.96 3.14 5.30
N SER A 177 2.13 2.20 4.37
CA SER A 177 3.28 2.20 3.47
C SER A 177 3.07 3.32 2.46
N THR A 178 3.94 4.33 2.48
CA THR A 178 3.83 5.48 1.58
C THR A 178 4.93 5.44 0.54
N PHE A 179 4.74 6.12 -0.59
CA PHE A 179 5.83 6.37 -1.53
C PHE A 179 5.57 7.62 -2.37
N SER A 180 6.66 8.25 -2.81
CA SER A 180 6.64 9.38 -3.75
C SER A 180 7.05 8.88 -5.13
N VAL A 181 6.28 9.24 -6.14
CA VAL A 181 6.72 9.16 -7.55
C VAL A 181 7.24 10.53 -7.96
N GLN A 182 8.49 10.56 -8.43
CA GLN A 182 9.15 11.77 -8.92
C GLN A 182 9.03 11.91 -10.44
#